data_AF-A0A1Z9M474-F1
#
_entry.id   AF-A0A1Z9M474-F1
#
_cell.length_a   1.000
_cell.length_b   1.000
_cell.length_c   1.000
_cell.angle_alpha   90.00
_cell.angle_beta   90.00
_cell.angle_gamma   90.00
#
_symmetry.space_group_name_H-M   'P 1'
#
loop_
_entity.id
_entity.type
_entity.pdbx_description
1 polymer ?
#
loop_
_entity_poly.entity_id
_entity_poly.type
_entity_poly.pdbx_seq_one_letter_code
_entity_poly.pdbx_strand_id
1 'polypeptide(L)' 'MQKMVKKKTWSKRNITLVCGYCIMCKKQLLSNEGGWIINAEKKRFCEHYGENTESCFDKYINIGKQNEKRLPQN' A
#
# COMPACT_ATOMS: atom_id res chain seq x y z
N MET A 1 -0.84 51.35 19.32
CA MET A 1 -0.41 50.18 18.53
C MET A 1 -1.37 49.02 18.82
N GLN A 2 -2.27 48.68 17.89
CA GLN A 2 -3.22 47.58 18.09
C GLN A 2 -2.48 46.24 17.93
N LYS A 3 -2.51 45.38 18.97
CA LYS A 3 -1.94 44.03 18.91
C LYS A 3 -2.78 43.16 17.97
N MET A 4 -2.21 42.76 16.83
CA MET A 4 -2.82 41.75 15.97
C MET A 4 -2.89 40.41 16.72
N VAL A 5 -4.09 39.99 17.11
CA VAL A 5 -4.32 38.67 17.67
C VAL A 5 -4.38 37.69 16.50
N LYS A 6 -3.38 36.81 16.37
CA LYS A 6 -3.36 35.76 15.35
C LYS A 6 -4.61 34.89 15.51
N LYS A 7 -5.48 34.88 14.50
CA LYS A 7 -6.66 34.00 14.46
C LYS A 7 -6.17 32.55 14.47
N LYS A 8 -6.74 31.73 15.35
CA LYS A 8 -6.45 30.29 15.44
C LYS A 8 -7.03 29.60 14.20
N THR A 9 -6.27 29.56 13.11
CA THR A 9 -6.63 28.79 11.93
C THR A 9 -6.27 27.33 12.17
N TRP A 10 -7.14 26.42 11.74
CA TRP A 10 -6.86 24.99 11.77
C TRP A 10 -5.62 24.70 10.92
N SER A 11 -4.49 24.46 11.58
CA SER A 11 -3.26 24.06 10.91
C SER A 11 -3.34 22.56 10.64
N LYS A 12 -3.75 22.15 9.43
CA LYS A 12 -3.63 20.75 9.00
C LYS A 12 -2.14 20.38 9.05
N ARG A 13 -1.74 19.59 10.04
CA ARG A 13 -0.43 18.96 10.05
C ARG A 13 -0.45 17.86 8.98
N ASN A 14 0.48 17.92 8.03
CA ASN A 14 0.68 16.84 7.06
C ASN A 14 1.33 15.66 7.80
N ILE A 15 0.51 14.86 8.48
CA ILE A 15 0.97 13.66 9.18
C ILE A 15 0.87 12.50 8.18
N THR A 16 2.02 11.93 7.84
CA THR A 16 2.10 10.65 7.14
C THR A 16 1.93 9.53 8.15
N LEU A 17 0.82 8.80 8.06
CA LEU A 17 0.58 7.63 8.91
C LEU A 17 1.01 6.36 8.15
N VAL A 18 1.59 5.41 8.89
CA VAL A 18 1.86 4.08 8.35
C VAL A 18 0.54 3.30 8.39
N CYS A 19 -0.07 3.12 7.22
CA CYS A 19 -1.30 2.35 7.06
C CYS A 19 -1.07 0.86 7.27
N GLY A 20 0.10 0.32 6.92
CA GLY A 20 0.41 -1.10 7.03
C GLY A 20 1.68 -1.49 6.28
N TYR A 21 1.84 -2.77 5.96
CA TYR A 21 3.01 -3.29 5.24
C TYR A 21 2.58 -4.18 4.07
N CYS A 22 3.34 -4.13 2.99
CA CYS A 22 3.19 -5.06 1.88
C CYS A 22 3.61 -6.46 2.33
N ILE A 23 2.81 -7.48 2.06
CA ILE A 23 3.11 -8.86 2.47
C ILE A 23 4.34 -9.43 1.75
N MET A 24 4.56 -9.04 0.48
CA MET A 24 5.64 -9.60 -0.34
C MET A 24 6.99 -8.92 -0.07
N CYS A 25 7.04 -7.59 -0.11
CA CYS A 25 8.29 -6.83 0.02
C CYS A 25 8.49 -6.15 1.37
N LYS A 26 7.54 -6.28 2.30
CA LYS A 26 7.54 -5.63 3.63
C LYS A 26 7.66 -4.10 3.58
N LYS A 27 7.46 -3.48 2.41
CA LYS A 27 7.45 -2.02 2.25
C LYS A 27 6.32 -1.40 3.06
N GLN A 28 6.63 -0.31 3.75
CA GLN A 28 5.65 0.46 4.53
C GLN A 28 4.65 1.14 3.59
N LEU A 29 3.36 1.00 3.89
CA LEU A 29 2.28 1.73 3.26
C LEU A 29 2.13 3.06 3.98
N LEU A 30 2.46 4.15 3.34
CA LEU A 30 2.22 5.49 3.87
C LEU A 30 0.87 6.02 3.38
N SER A 31 0.13 6.76 4.22
CA SER A 31 -1.18 7.32 3.84
C SER A 31 -1.13 8.36 2.72
N ASN A 32 0.06 8.89 2.41
CA ASN A 32 0.26 9.87 1.34
C ASN A 32 0.60 9.23 -0.01
N GLU A 33 0.97 7.95 -0.03
CA GLU A 33 1.34 7.23 -1.25
C GLU A 33 0.11 6.48 -1.79
N GLY A 34 -0.15 6.60 -3.10
CA GLY A 34 -1.11 5.78 -3.82
C GLY A 34 -0.47 4.49 -4.35
N GLY A 35 -1.26 3.62 -4.99
CA GLY A 35 -0.75 2.38 -5.62
C GLY A 35 -0.66 1.19 -4.65
N TRP A 36 -1.76 0.89 -3.95
CA TRP A 36 -1.84 -0.27 -3.07
C TRP A 36 -3.01 -1.15 -3.47
N ILE A 37 -2.75 -2.45 -3.59
CA ILE A 37 -3.76 -3.45 -3.93
C ILE A 37 -4.13 -4.20 -2.65
N ILE A 38 -5.43 -4.27 -2.35
CA ILE A 38 -5.95 -5.01 -1.20
C ILE A 38 -6.78 -6.17 -1.74
N ASN A 39 -6.38 -7.40 -1.41
CA ASN A 39 -7.13 -8.59 -1.77
C ASN A 39 -8.37 -8.78 -0.87
N ALA A 40 -9.30 -9.65 -1.26
CA ALA A 40 -10.49 -10.03 -0.47
C ALA A 40 -10.14 -10.54 0.95
N GLU A 41 -8.98 -11.17 1.10
CA GLU A 41 -8.43 -11.61 2.40
C GLU A 41 -7.83 -10.46 3.24
N LYS A 42 -8.06 -9.19 2.87
CA LYS A 42 -7.48 -7.98 3.49
C LYS A 42 -5.93 -7.93 3.45
N LYS A 43 -5.32 -8.76 2.61
CA LYS A 43 -3.89 -8.79 2.33
C LYS A 43 -3.50 -7.57 1.50
N ARG A 44 -2.43 -6.89 1.89
CA ARG A 44 -1.98 -5.62 1.28
C ARG A 44 -0.74 -5.84 0.43
N PHE A 45 -0.78 -5.32 -0.78
CA PHE A 45 0.27 -5.48 -1.78
C PHE A 45 0.67 -4.12 -2.35
N CYS A 46 1.95 -4.04 -2.69
CA CYS A 46 2.53 -2.89 -3.33
C CYS A 46 2.27 -2.92 -4.85
N GLU A 47 1.84 -1.80 -5.41
CA GLU A 47 1.91 -1.55 -6.85
C GLU A 47 3.26 -0.88 -7.13
N HIS A 48 4.15 -1.57 -7.86
CA HIS A 48 5.40 -0.96 -8.30
C HIS A 48 5.17 -0.29 -9.66
N TYR A 49 5.11 1.04 -9.69
CA TYR A 49 5.21 1.80 -10.93
C TYR A 49 6.68 1.90 -11.35
N GLY A 50 7.12 0.96 -12.20
CA GLY A 50 8.44 0.96 -12.83
C GLY A 50 8.40 0.20 -14.14
N GLU A 51 9.04 0.73 -15.18
CA GLU A 51 9.21 0.02 -16.46
C GLU A 51 9.87 -1.33 -16.20
N ASN A 52 9.17 -2.42 -16.50
CA ASN A 52 9.58 -3.83 -16.32
C ASN A 52 9.52 -4.43 -14.91
N THR A 53 8.82 -3.85 -13.94
CA THR A 53 8.61 -4.52 -12.64
C THR A 53 7.18 -5.02 -12.46
N GLU A 54 6.99 -6.34 -12.36
CA GLU A 54 5.72 -6.94 -11.95
C GLU A 54 5.31 -6.43 -10.55
N SER A 55 4.02 -6.18 -10.36
CA SER A 55 3.51 -5.75 -9.06
C SER A 55 3.71 -6.85 -8.01
N CYS A 56 3.77 -6.48 -6.73
CA CYS A 56 3.80 -7.46 -5.64
C CYS A 56 2.58 -8.40 -5.71
N PHE A 57 1.46 -7.90 -6.21
CA PHE A 57 0.22 -8.65 -6.34
C PHE A 57 0.29 -9.68 -7.47
N ASP A 58 0.82 -9.32 -8.64
CA ASP A 58 0.98 -10.26 -9.76
C ASP A 58 1.86 -11.45 -9.38
N LYS A 59 2.96 -11.19 -8.65
CA LYS A 59 3.81 -12.25 -8.10
C LYS A 59 3.05 -13.19 -7.16
N TYR A 60 2.22 -12.63 -6.28
CA TYR A 60 1.39 -13.41 -5.38
C TYR A 60 0.39 -14.31 -6.12
N ILE A 61 -0.27 -13.78 -7.16
CA ILE A 61 -1.20 -14.53 -8.00
C ILE A 61 -0.48 -15.64 -8.79
N ASN A 62 0.71 -15.35 -9.34
CA ASN A 62 1.50 -16.34 -10.08
C ASN A 62 1.95 -17.51 -9.18
N ILE A 63 2.33 -17.24 -7.92
CA ILE A 63 2.62 -18.29 -6.94
C ILE A 63 1.36 -19.14 -6.66
N GLY A 64 0.19 -18.51 -6.52
CA GLY A 64 -1.07 -19.21 -6.33
C GLY A 64 -1.40 -20.17 -7.48
N LYS A 65 -1.29 -19.69 -8.73
CA LYS A 65 -1.51 -20.50 -9.95
C LYS A 65 -0.54 -21.68 -10.06
N GLN A 66 0.71 -21.52 -9.63
CA GLN A 66 1.68 -22.63 -9.63
C GLN A 66 1.35 -23.69 -8.59
N ASN A 67 0.81 -23.31 -7.44
CA ASN A 67 0.38 -24.27 -6.42
C ASN A 67 -0.87 -25.04 -6.83
N GLU A 68 -1.83 -24.38 -7.50
CA GLU A 68 -3.03 -25.05 -8.03
C GLU A 68 -2.66 -26.11 -9.08
N LYS A 69 -1.71 -25.81 -9.98
CA LYS A 69 -1.22 -26.78 -10.98
C LYS A 69 -0.44 -27.97 -10.39
N ARG A 70 -0.01 -27.89 -9.13
CA ARG A 70 0.69 -28.97 -8.43
C ARG A 70 -0.25 -29.84 -7.60
N LEU A 71 -1.50 -29.43 -7.41
CA LEU A 71 -2.49 -30.30 -6.77
C LEU A 71 -2.92 -31.35 -7.80
N PRO A 72 -2.73 -32.65 -7.51
CA PRO A 72 -3.31 -33.68 -8.36
C PRO A 72 -4.82 -33.47 -8.39
N GLN A 73 -5.38 -33.32 -9.59
CA GLN A 73 -6.81 -33.43 -9.81
C GLN A 73 -7.18 -34.88 -9.48
N ASN A 74 -7.62 -35.11 -8.25
CA ASN A 74 -8.12 -36.39 -7.79
C ASN A 74 -9.60 -36.55 -8.16
#